data_AF-A0A386AYJ0-F1
#
_entry.id   AF-A0A386AYJ0-F1
#
_cell.length_a   1.000
_cell.length_b   1.000
_cell.length_c   1.000
_cell.angle_alpha   90.00
_cell.angle_beta   90.00
_cell.angle_gamma   90.00
#
_symmetry.space_group_name_H-M   'P 1'
#
loop_
_entity.id
_entity.type
_entity.pdbx_description
1 polymer ?
#
loop_
_entity_poly.entity_id
_entity_poly.type
_entity_poly.pdbx_seq_one_letter_code
_entity_poly.pdbx_strand_id
1 'polypeptide(L)' 'MFLSHFLLSFLIVIIIEPQQPQWNPLITQLRKKNVYSTYKTAKKNLNRITWSIIFIFCFMKF' A
#
# COMPACT_ATOMS: atom_id res chain seq x y z
N MET A 1 -12.46 -18.10 6.13
CA MET A 1 -13.29 -16.97 5.62
C MET A 1 -13.13 -15.69 6.45
N PHE A 2 -13.07 -15.76 7.79
CA PHE A 2 -12.87 -14.59 8.67
C PHE A 2 -11.43 -14.05 8.65
N LEU A 3 -10.43 -14.94 8.70
CA LEU A 3 -9.01 -14.56 8.72
C LEU A 3 -8.57 -13.85 7.42
N SER A 4 -9.09 -14.26 6.27
CA SER A 4 -8.79 -13.63 4.98
C SER A 4 -9.34 -12.22 4.90
N HIS A 5 -10.54 -11.96 5.44
CA HIS A 5 -11.10 -10.61 5.52
C HIS A 5 -10.31 -9.72 6.48
N PHE A 6 -9.95 -10.25 7.65
CA PHE A 6 -9.20 -9.50 8.65
C PHE A 6 -7.79 -9.12 8.16
N LEU A 7 -7.05 -10.06 7.57
CA LEU A 7 -5.73 -9.81 7.00
C LEU A 7 -5.79 -8.80 5.85
N LEU A 8 -6.80 -8.91 4.99
CA LEU A 8 -6.97 -7.99 3.87
C LEU A 8 -7.33 -6.58 4.34
N SER A 9 -8.24 -6.44 5.31
CA SER A 9 -8.57 -5.14 5.91
C SER A 9 -7.35 -4.48 6.57
N PHE A 10 -6.52 -5.25 7.28
CA PHE A 10 -5.29 -4.74 7.88
C PHE A 10 -4.29 -4.27 6.81
N LEU A 11 -4.15 -5.03 5.73
CA LEU A 11 -3.29 -4.71 4.59
C LEU A 11 -3.78 -3.45 3.87
N ILE A 12 -5.10 -3.28 3.71
CA ILE A 12 -5.71 -2.06 3.18
C ILE A 12 -5.43 -0.86 4.07
N VAL A 13 -5.58 -0.97 5.40
CA VAL A 13 -5.29 0.12 6.34
C VAL A 13 -3.82 0.54 6.28
N ILE A 14 -2.88 -0.40 6.34
CA ILE A 14 -1.43 -0.10 6.24
C ILE A 14 -1.08 0.58 4.91
N ILE A 15 -1.75 0.20 3.84
CA ILE A 15 -1.51 0.76 2.51
C ILE A 15 -2.17 2.14 2.33
N ILE A 16 -3.34 2.39 2.94
CA ILE A 16 -4.11 3.64 2.82
C ILE A 16 -3.65 4.69 3.84
N GLU A 17 -3.26 4.29 5.04
CA GLU A 17 -2.92 5.19 6.14
C GLU A 17 -1.81 6.20 5.80
N PRO A 18 -0.76 5.90 5.01
CA PRO A 18 0.24 6.90 4.69
C PRO A 18 -0.10 7.62 3.38
N GLN A 19 -1.30 8.20 3.30
CA GLN A 19 -1.65 9.19 2.28
C GLN A 19 -1.28 10.62 2.68
N GLN A 20 -0.81 10.86 3.91
CA GLN A 20 -0.29 12.18 4.27
C GLN A 20 1.03 12.48 3.56
N PRO A 21 1.18 13.70 2.98
CA PRO A 21 2.29 14.03 2.10
C PRO A 21 3.67 14.06 2.78
N GLN A 22 3.72 14.14 4.12
CA GLN A 22 4.93 14.57 4.81
C GLN A 22 5.83 13.41 5.28
N TRP A 23 5.28 12.21 5.56
CA TRP A 23 6.12 11.04 5.86
C TRP A 23 5.38 9.70 5.76
N ASN A 24 5.84 8.80 4.88
CA ASN A 24 5.36 7.43 4.80
C ASN A 24 6.46 6.47 5.29
N PRO A 25 6.30 5.81 6.45
CA PRO A 25 7.31 4.90 7.01
C PRO A 25 7.65 3.74 6.06
N LEU A 26 6.68 3.24 5.29
CA LEU A 26 6.90 2.16 4.33
C LEU A 26 7.84 2.59 3.21
N ILE A 27 7.70 3.81 2.70
CA ILE A 27 8.60 4.33 1.68
C ILE A 27 10.03 4.42 2.23
N THR A 28 10.18 4.87 3.47
CA THR A 28 11.49 4.95 4.13
C THR A 28 12.11 3.56 4.30
N GLN A 29 11.32 2.55 4.70
CA GLN A 29 11.79 1.17 4.82
C GLN A 29 12.14 0.53 3.47
N LEU A 30 11.34 0.78 2.42
CA LEU A 30 11.60 0.30 1.06
C LEU A 30 12.87 0.93 0.47
N ARG A 31 13.13 2.20 0.78
CA ARG A 31 14.40 2.85 0.44
C ARG A 31 15.58 2.28 1.22
N LYS A 32 15.44 2.01 2.52
CA LYS A 32 16.49 1.33 3.32
C LYS A 32 16.85 -0.04 2.77
N LYS A 33 15.89 -0.75 2.17
CA LYS A 33 16.09 -2.05 1.50
C LYS A 33 16.56 -1.91 0.04
N ASN A 34 16.87 -0.70 -0.45
CA ASN A 34 17.25 -0.41 -1.84
C ASN A 34 16.25 -0.91 -2.90
N VAL A 35 14.98 -1.09 -2.54
CA VAL A 35 13.93 -1.52 -3.48
C VAL A 35 13.59 -0.42 -4.49
N TYR A 36 13.70 0.85 -4.07
CA TYR A 36 13.45 2.01 -4.92
C TYR A 36 14.53 3.09 -4.72
N SER A 37 15.05 3.60 -5.84
CA SER A 37 16.10 4.62 -5.86
C SER A 37 15.64 5.97 -5.28
N THR A 38 14.42 6.41 -5.58
CA THR A 38 13.91 7.72 -5.15
C THR A 38 12.61 7.61 -4.35
N TYR A 39 12.37 8.58 -3.46
CA TYR A 39 11.10 8.70 -2.73
C TYR A 39 9.91 8.82 -3.70
N LYS A 40 10.11 9.57 -4.80
CA LYS A 40 9.08 9.80 -5.82
C LYS A 40 8.68 8.50 -6.54
N THR A 41 9.66 7.67 -6.92
CA THR A 41 9.37 6.38 -7.57
C THR A 41 8.72 5.40 -6.61
N ALA A 42 9.20 5.34 -5.37
CA ALA A 42 8.59 4.53 -4.32
C ALA A 42 7.12 4.93 -4.08
N LYS A 43 6.85 6.23 -3.92
CA LYS A 43 5.48 6.76 -3.72
C LYS A 43 4.56 6.42 -4.90
N LYS A 44 5.03 6.62 -6.13
CA LYS A 44 4.24 6.35 -7.34
C LYS A 44 3.87 4.86 -7.45
N ASN A 45 4.83 3.98 -7.19
CA ASN A 45 4.60 2.54 -7.25
C ASN A 45 3.71 2.05 -6.11
N LEU A 46 3.93 2.55 -4.89
CA LEU A 46 3.09 2.21 -3.74
C LEU A 46 1.63 2.59 -4.03
N ASN A 47 1.40 3.81 -4.51
CA ASN A 47 0.06 4.28 -4.86
C ASN A 47 -0.59 3.43 -5.97
N ARG A 48 0.17 3.02 -6.99
CA ARG A 48 -0.33 2.13 -8.04
C ARG A 48 -0.78 0.79 -7.45
N ILE A 49 0.04 0.19 -6.59
CA ILE A 49 -0.27 -1.08 -5.92
C ILE A 49 -1.51 -0.93 -5.03
N THR A 50 -1.60 0.17 -4.26
CA THR A 50 -2.78 0.50 -3.44
C THR A 50 -4.06 0.46 -4.27
N TRP A 51 -4.10 1.24 -5.35
CA TRP A 51 -5.30 1.35 -6.18
C TRP A 51 -5.61 0.04 -6.91
N SER A 52 -4.60 -0.72 -7.33
CA SER A 52 -4.81 -2.05 -7.91
C SER A 52 -5.43 -3.02 -6.89
N ILE A 53 -4.97 -3.02 -5.63
CA ILE A 53 -5.53 -3.87 -4.57
C ILE A 53 -6.97 -3.45 -4.25
N ILE A 54 -7.24 -2.14 -4.13
CA ILE A 54 -8.60 -1.63 -3.90
C ILE A 54 -9.51 -2.03 -5.05
N PHE A 55 -9.06 -1.88 -6.30
CA PHE A 55 -9.85 -2.26 -7.48
C PHE A 55 -10.18 -3.76 -7.47
N ILE A 56 -9.20 -4.63 -7.22
CA ILE A 56 -9.40 -6.08 -7.11
C ILE A 56 -10.38 -6.39 -5.98
N PHE A 57 -10.25 -5.75 -4.82
CA PHE A 57 -11.15 -5.96 -3.69
C PHE A 57 -12.59 -5.55 -4.01
N CYS A 58 -12.78 -4.38 -4.62
CA CYS A 58 -14.10 -3.93 -5.06
C CYS A 58 -14.70 -4.88 -6.10
N PHE A 59 -13.89 -5.40 -7.03
CA PHE A 59 -14.35 -6.34 -8.05
C PHE A 59 -14.69 -7.72 -7.47
N MET A 60 -13.92 -8.24 -6.51
CA MET A 60 -14.20 -9.52 -5.87
C MET A 60 -15.38 -9.49 -4.89
N LYS A 61 -15.74 -8.30 -4.40
CA LYS A 61 -16.87 -8.11 -3.48
C LYS A 61 -18.21 -7.94 -4.24
N PHE A 62 -18.15 -7.71 -5.54
CA PHE A 62 -19.29 -7.66 -6.45
C PHE A 62 -19.46 -9.01 -7.17
#